data_AF-A0A927SZQ5-F1
#
_entry.id   AF-A0A927SZQ5-F1
#
_cell.length_a   1.000
_cell.length_b   1.000
_cell.length_c   1.000
_cell.angle_alpha   90.00
_cell.angle_beta   90.00
_cell.angle_gamma   90.00
#
_symmetry.space_group_name_H-M   'P 1'
#
loop_
_entity.id
_entity.type
_entity.pdbx_description
1 polymer ?
#
loop_
_entity_poly.entity_id
_entity_poly.type
_entity_poly.pdbx_seq_one_letter_code
_entity_poly.pdbx_strand_id
1 'polypeptide(L)'
;MKKNILFIIAIFFIIMCILFITLRNVQANERMLKKENKEYEIYLNKEIYGTDLASIINKIIDHNEKNNVPKNQYGYYIENNQNSITLEVKMKTIPKAYKMEQFYNNDITKFVENFNEINFKCIEIKYNEVGKVSKLIFEEIEEIAEEKNNT
;
A
#
# COMPACT_ATOMS: atom_id res chain seq x y z
N MET A 1 8.60 41.89 41.41
CA MET A 1 8.33 42.17 39.98
C MET A 1 9.27 41.39 39.05
N LYS A 2 10.61 41.53 39.13
CA LYS A 2 11.57 40.77 38.29
C LYS A 2 11.46 39.23 38.41
N LYS A 3 11.30 38.69 39.62
CA LYS A 3 11.10 37.23 39.85
C LYS A 3 9.77 36.72 39.26
N ASN A 4 8.70 37.51 39.34
CA ASN A 4 7.40 37.15 38.76
C ASN A 4 7.45 37.21 37.21
N ILE A 5 8.18 38.18 36.64
CA ILE A 5 8.44 38.25 35.19
C ILE A 5 9.27 37.05 34.73
N LEU A 6 10.31 36.68 35.47
CA LEU A 6 11.14 35.51 35.16
C LEU A 6 10.31 34.20 35.17
N PHE A 7 9.39 34.08 36.13
CA PHE A 7 8.48 32.95 36.22
C PHE A 7 7.53 32.86 35.02
N ILE A 8 6.99 34.00 34.56
CA ILE A 8 6.14 34.07 33.36
C ILE A 8 6.93 33.67 32.10
N ILE A 9 8.17 34.14 31.96
CA ILE A 9 9.04 33.79 30.83
C ILE A 9 9.34 32.28 30.82
N ALA A 10 9.60 31.69 31.99
CA ALA A 10 9.86 30.25 32.09
C ALA A 10 8.65 29.42 31.65
N ILE A 11 7.42 29.82 32.01
CA ILE A 11 6.18 29.16 31.55
C ILE A 11 6.03 29.27 30.02
N PHE A 12 6.28 30.46 29.46
CA PHE A 12 6.21 30.66 28.02
C PHE A 12 7.22 29.79 27.26
N PHE A 13 8.43 29.63 27.80
CA PHE A 13 9.45 28.75 27.24
C PHE A 13 9.02 27.28 27.25
N ILE A 14 8.40 26.80 28.34
CA ILE A 14 7.86 25.43 28.41
C ILE A 14 6.79 25.21 27.34
N ILE A 15 5.87 26.17 27.14
CA ILE A 15 4.85 26.10 26.09
C ILE A 15 5.50 26.04 24.70
N MET A 16 6.50 26.88 24.43
CA MET A 16 7.26 26.85 23.18
C MET A 16 7.95 25.50 22.93
N CYS A 17 8.55 24.89 23.96
CA CYS A 17 9.17 23.57 23.84
C CYS A 17 8.14 22.48 23.50
N ILE A 18 6.96 22.48 24.15
CA ILE A 18 5.89 21.52 23.86
C ILE A 18 5.42 21.66 22.41
N LEU A 19 5.16 22.89 21.96
CA LEU A 19 4.77 23.19 20.58
C LEU A 19 5.83 22.73 19.57
N PHE A 20 7.11 22.93 19.88
CA PHE A 20 8.20 22.49 19.01
C PHE A 20 8.25 20.97 18.87
N ILE A 21 8.07 20.23 19.96
CA ILE A 21 8.05 18.76 19.96
C ILE A 21 6.86 18.22 19.15
N THR A 22 5.66 18.76 19.36
CA THR A 22 4.46 18.31 18.64
C THR A 22 4.59 18.53 17.14
N LEU A 23 5.09 19.71 16.71
CA LEU A 23 5.35 20.00 15.30
C LEU A 23 6.34 19.03 14.67
N ARG A 24 7.42 18.68 15.40
CA ARG A 24 8.40 17.69 14.93
C ARG A 24 7.80 16.29 14.78
N ASN A 25 6.97 15.87 15.72
CA ASN A 25 6.31 14.56 15.67
C ASN A 25 5.35 14.46 14.49
N VAL A 26 4.56 15.50 14.22
CA VAL A 26 3.69 15.55 13.03
C VAL A 26 4.51 15.41 11.74
N GLN A 27 5.61 16.15 11.60
CA GLN A 27 6.49 16.03 10.43
C GLN A 27 7.13 14.65 10.31
N ALA A 28 7.51 14.03 11.43
CA ALA A 28 8.07 12.68 11.43
C ALA A 28 7.02 11.65 10.97
N ASN A 29 5.79 11.74 11.48
CA ASN A 29 4.68 10.87 11.07
C ASN A 29 4.35 11.03 9.58
N GLU A 30 4.28 12.26 9.08
CA GLU A 30 4.09 12.56 7.65
C GLU A 30 5.19 11.92 6.77
N ARG A 31 6.45 11.99 7.21
CA ARG A 31 7.56 11.36 6.49
C ARG A 31 7.48 9.84 6.51
N MET A 32 7.09 9.26 7.65
CA MET A 32 6.90 7.82 7.79
C MET A 32 5.77 7.32 6.90
N LEU A 33 4.62 8.03 6.91
CA LEU A 33 3.48 7.79 6.03
C LEU A 33 3.88 7.81 4.56
N LYS A 34 4.58 8.87 4.12
CA LYS A 34 5.08 8.98 2.74
C LYS A 34 6.04 7.85 2.38
N LYS A 35 6.91 7.45 3.31
CA LYS A 35 7.84 6.35 3.08
C LYS A 35 7.10 5.02 2.90
N GLU A 36 6.15 4.72 3.78
CA GLU A 36 5.31 3.51 3.70
C GLU A 36 4.50 3.49 2.40
N ASN A 37 3.83 4.58 2.05
CA ASN A 37 3.06 4.67 0.82
C ASN A 37 3.93 4.51 -0.43
N LYS A 38 5.11 5.13 -0.45
CA LYS A 38 6.05 5.06 -1.57
C LYS A 38 6.42 3.62 -1.93
N GLU A 39 6.40 2.70 -0.97
CA GLU A 39 6.65 1.29 -1.23
C GLU A 39 5.63 0.64 -2.17
N TYR A 40 4.44 1.23 -2.31
CA TYR A 40 3.35 0.76 -3.15
C TYR A 40 3.07 1.72 -4.32
N GLU A 41 3.20 3.03 -4.10
CA GLU A 41 3.02 4.05 -5.13
C GLU A 41 3.95 3.88 -6.34
N ILE A 42 5.12 3.26 -6.14
CA ILE A 42 6.06 2.94 -7.22
C ILE A 42 5.47 2.00 -8.29
N TYR A 43 4.39 1.29 -7.98
CA TYR A 43 3.73 0.39 -8.91
C TYR A 43 2.66 1.09 -9.74
N LEU A 44 2.18 2.28 -9.35
CA LEU A 44 1.12 2.99 -10.09
C LEU A 44 1.55 3.22 -11.55
N ASN A 45 0.70 2.81 -12.49
CA ASN A 45 0.93 2.82 -13.94
C ASN A 45 2.13 1.98 -14.43
N LYS A 46 2.77 1.20 -13.55
CA LYS A 46 3.86 0.31 -13.92
C LYS A 46 3.30 -1.01 -14.42
N GLU A 47 3.87 -1.49 -15.52
CA GLU A 47 3.64 -2.83 -16.05
C GLU A 47 4.65 -3.79 -15.41
N ILE A 48 4.15 -4.91 -14.90
CA ILE A 48 4.92 -5.90 -14.16
C ILE A 48 4.53 -7.31 -14.59
N TYR A 49 5.47 -8.25 -14.47
CA TYR A 49 5.19 -9.66 -14.73
C TYR A 49 4.38 -10.29 -13.58
N GLY A 50 3.71 -11.41 -13.85
CA GLY A 50 3.00 -12.16 -12.82
C GLY A 50 3.89 -12.59 -11.65
N THR A 51 5.18 -12.86 -11.87
CA THR A 51 6.17 -13.12 -10.81
C THR A 51 6.33 -11.96 -9.84
N ASP A 52 6.38 -10.73 -10.36
CA ASP A 52 6.44 -9.51 -9.56
C ASP A 52 5.11 -9.29 -8.82
N LEU A 53 3.97 -9.51 -9.48
CA LEU A 53 2.65 -9.40 -8.85
C LEU A 53 2.50 -10.39 -7.69
N ALA A 54 2.98 -11.64 -7.84
CA ALA A 54 3.02 -12.63 -6.78
C ALA A 54 3.85 -12.15 -5.58
N SER A 55 4.99 -11.51 -5.84
CA SER A 55 5.85 -10.94 -4.80
C SER A 55 5.18 -9.79 -4.07
N ILE A 56 4.44 -8.93 -4.79
CA ILE A 56 3.63 -7.85 -4.20
C ILE A 56 2.50 -8.42 -3.34
N ILE A 57 1.81 -9.47 -3.81
CA ILE A 57 0.79 -10.18 -3.03
C ILE A 57 1.40 -10.68 -1.72
N ASN A 58 2.50 -11.44 -1.78
CA ASN A 58 3.18 -11.94 -0.58
C ASN A 58 3.57 -10.81 0.38
N LYS A 59 4.11 -9.70 -0.15
CA LYS A 59 4.46 -8.53 0.66
C LYS A 59 3.25 -7.95 1.40
N ILE A 60 2.10 -7.84 0.73
CA ILE A 60 0.88 -7.31 1.35
C ILE A 60 0.31 -8.29 2.39
N ILE A 61 0.35 -9.60 2.11
CA ILE A 61 -0.02 -10.64 3.09
C ILE A 61 0.85 -10.49 4.36
N ASP A 62 2.18 -10.48 4.21
CA ASP A 62 3.12 -10.31 5.32
C ASP A 62 2.87 -9.03 6.11
N HIS A 63 2.59 -7.92 5.40
CA HIS A 63 2.25 -6.64 6.03
C HIS A 63 1.00 -6.77 6.90
N ASN A 64 -0.08 -7.33 6.36
CA ASN A 64 -1.33 -7.49 7.09
C ASN A 64 -1.20 -8.45 8.28
N GLU A 65 -0.42 -9.52 8.15
CA GLU A 65 -0.15 -10.46 9.24
C GLU A 65 0.64 -9.80 10.38
N LYS A 66 1.72 -9.08 10.06
CA LYS A 66 2.51 -8.32 11.06
C LYS A 66 1.67 -7.27 11.77
N ASN A 67 0.66 -6.75 11.10
CA ASN A 67 -0.27 -5.76 11.61
C ASN A 67 -1.52 -6.36 12.29
N ASN A 68 -1.63 -7.68 12.39
CA ASN A 68 -2.77 -8.40 12.96
C ASN A 68 -4.11 -7.97 12.35
N VAL A 69 -4.14 -7.71 11.04
CA VAL A 69 -5.38 -7.36 10.35
C VAL A 69 -6.32 -8.57 10.37
N PRO A 70 -7.55 -8.46 10.88
CA PRO A 70 -8.45 -9.60 11.00
C PRO A 70 -8.95 -10.05 9.61
N LYS A 71 -9.23 -11.34 9.49
CA LYS A 71 -9.88 -11.94 8.31
C LYS A 71 -11.34 -12.24 8.61
N ASN A 72 -12.20 -12.16 7.59
CA ASN A 72 -13.59 -12.58 7.68
C ASN A 72 -13.74 -14.12 7.54
N GLN A 73 -14.98 -14.62 7.61
CA GLN A 73 -15.28 -16.05 7.49
C GLN A 73 -14.83 -16.71 6.18
N TYR A 74 -14.58 -15.92 5.13
CA TYR A 74 -14.11 -16.39 3.83
C TYR A 74 -12.58 -16.30 3.69
N GLY A 75 -11.87 -15.89 4.74
CA GLY A 75 -10.42 -15.75 4.75
C GLY A 75 -9.89 -14.45 4.12
N TYR A 76 -10.75 -13.48 3.81
CA TYR A 76 -10.33 -12.17 3.28
C TYR A 76 -10.05 -11.18 4.40
N TYR A 77 -9.01 -10.36 4.26
CA TYR A 77 -8.74 -9.28 5.21
C TYR A 77 -9.90 -8.29 5.25
N ILE A 78 -10.24 -7.85 6.46
CA ILE A 78 -11.25 -6.84 6.72
C ILE A 78 -10.60 -5.47 6.60
N GLU A 79 -11.08 -4.66 5.64
CA GLU A 79 -10.62 -3.29 5.44
C GLU A 79 -10.88 -2.44 6.70
N ASN A 80 -9.90 -1.62 7.06
CA ASN A 80 -9.92 -0.72 8.19
C ASN A 80 -9.22 0.61 7.84
N ASN A 81 -9.51 1.66 8.61
CA ASN A 81 -8.94 3.00 8.38
C ASN A 81 -7.56 3.19 9.05
N GLN A 82 -6.81 2.11 9.28
CA GLN A 82 -5.53 2.16 10.00
C GLN A 82 -4.37 1.54 9.21
N ASN A 83 -4.40 0.22 8.97
CA ASN A 83 -3.24 -0.52 8.50
C ASN A 83 -3.55 -1.70 7.56
N SER A 84 -4.82 -1.95 7.22
CA SER A 84 -5.18 -2.96 6.23
C SER A 84 -4.82 -2.51 4.81
N ILE A 85 -4.24 -3.41 4.03
CA ILE A 85 -4.03 -3.22 2.60
C ILE A 85 -4.70 -4.38 1.86
N THR A 86 -5.53 -4.08 0.86
CA THR A 86 -6.12 -5.08 -0.03
C THR A 86 -5.56 -4.97 -1.46
N LEU A 87 -5.60 -6.07 -2.21
CA LEU A 87 -5.22 -6.07 -3.61
C LEU A 87 -6.25 -6.84 -4.42
N GLU A 88 -6.67 -6.25 -5.54
CA GLU A 88 -7.56 -6.85 -6.52
C GLU A 88 -6.86 -6.96 -7.87
N VAL A 89 -7.03 -8.10 -8.54
CA VAL A 89 -6.53 -8.37 -9.89
C VAL A 89 -7.72 -8.55 -10.81
N LYS A 90 -7.85 -7.68 -11.81
CA LYS A 90 -8.83 -7.78 -12.89
C LYS A 90 -8.22 -8.57 -14.03
N MET A 91 -8.82 -9.72 -14.34
CA MET A 91 -8.43 -10.52 -15.51
C MET A 91 -9.24 -10.03 -16.72
N LYS A 92 -8.60 -9.98 -17.90
CA LYS A 92 -9.29 -9.73 -19.17
C LYS A 92 -9.89 -11.02 -19.73
N THR A 93 -9.16 -12.11 -19.58
CA THR A 93 -9.56 -13.45 -20.04
C THR A 93 -10.85 -13.94 -19.39
N ILE A 94 -11.11 -13.53 -18.15
CA ILE A 94 -12.36 -13.78 -17.43
C ILE A 94 -12.76 -12.45 -16.78
N PRO A 95 -13.88 -11.81 -17.17
CA PRO A 95 -14.26 -10.46 -16.69
C PRO A 95 -14.71 -10.50 -15.22
N LYS A 96 -13.76 -10.76 -14.34
CA LYS A 96 -13.92 -10.96 -12.91
C LYS A 96 -12.68 -10.40 -12.21
N ALA A 97 -12.92 -9.68 -11.13
CA ALA A 97 -11.87 -9.27 -10.20
C ALA A 97 -11.66 -10.36 -9.15
N TYR A 98 -10.40 -10.66 -8.87
CA TYR A 98 -9.98 -11.63 -7.87
C TYR A 98 -9.23 -10.91 -6.75
N LYS A 99 -9.53 -11.26 -5.51
CA LYS A 99 -8.80 -10.74 -4.34
C LYS A 99 -7.49 -11.49 -4.16
N MET A 100 -6.47 -10.83 -3.62
CA MET A 100 -5.13 -11.40 -3.42
C MET A 100 -5.14 -12.73 -2.64
N GLU A 101 -6.03 -12.87 -1.66
CA GLU A 101 -6.12 -14.08 -0.84
C GLU A 101 -6.62 -15.28 -1.66
N GLN A 102 -7.33 -15.06 -2.77
CA GLN A 102 -7.72 -16.15 -3.66
C GLN A 102 -6.51 -16.75 -4.38
N PHE A 103 -5.48 -15.95 -4.68
CA PHE A 103 -4.23 -16.46 -5.24
C PHE A 103 -3.36 -17.09 -4.14
N TYR A 104 -3.23 -16.41 -3.01
CA TYR A 104 -2.40 -16.87 -1.90
C TYR A 104 -2.89 -18.20 -1.31
N ASN A 105 -4.20 -18.32 -1.04
CA ASN A 105 -4.78 -19.52 -0.42
C ASN A 105 -4.87 -20.70 -1.40
N ASN A 106 -4.87 -20.46 -2.71
CA ASN A 106 -4.83 -21.52 -3.74
C ASN A 106 -3.40 -21.86 -4.18
N ASP A 107 -2.41 -21.52 -3.35
CA ASP A 107 -0.98 -21.64 -3.60
C ASP A 107 -0.46 -20.61 -4.62
N ILE A 108 0.25 -19.62 -4.10
CA ILE A 108 0.84 -18.54 -4.91
C ILE A 108 1.86 -19.06 -5.94
N THR A 109 2.46 -20.23 -5.73
CA THR A 109 3.36 -20.83 -6.72
C THR A 109 2.62 -21.22 -7.99
N LYS A 110 1.40 -21.75 -7.87
CA LYS A 110 0.56 -22.05 -9.04
C LYS A 110 0.17 -20.79 -9.80
N PHE A 111 -0.02 -19.66 -9.11
CA PHE A 111 -0.22 -18.39 -9.79
C PHE A 111 1.00 -18.03 -10.63
N VAL A 112 2.21 -18.16 -10.07
CA VAL A 112 3.45 -17.94 -10.84
C VAL A 112 3.57 -18.90 -12.01
N GLU A 113 3.31 -20.20 -11.83
CA GLU A 113 3.36 -21.18 -12.93
C GLU A 113 2.45 -20.82 -14.10
N ASN A 114 1.22 -20.36 -13.82
CA ASN A 114 0.22 -20.08 -14.85
C ASN A 114 0.33 -18.67 -15.45
N PHE A 115 0.90 -17.70 -14.73
CA PHE A 115 0.83 -16.28 -15.10
C PHE A 115 2.20 -15.58 -15.14
N ASN A 116 3.32 -16.29 -15.04
CA ASN A 116 4.66 -15.66 -15.03
C ASN A 116 4.97 -14.83 -16.29
N GLU A 117 4.49 -15.25 -17.46
CA GLU A 117 4.66 -14.54 -18.75
C GLU A 117 3.58 -13.47 -18.99
N ILE A 118 2.57 -13.38 -18.12
CA ILE A 118 1.48 -12.41 -18.26
C ILE A 118 1.86 -11.09 -17.61
N ASN A 119 1.58 -9.99 -18.31
CA ASN A 119 1.79 -8.64 -17.81
C ASN A 119 0.55 -8.10 -17.10
N PHE A 120 0.79 -7.36 -16.02
CA PHE A 120 -0.22 -6.68 -15.24
C PHE A 120 0.15 -5.22 -15.05
N LYS A 121 -0.84 -4.32 -15.12
CA LYS A 121 -0.67 -2.91 -14.84
C LYS A 121 -1.35 -2.54 -13.54
N CYS A 122 -0.69 -1.81 -12.66
CA CYS A 122 -1.40 -1.16 -11.56
C CYS A 122 -2.17 0.04 -12.13
N ILE A 123 -3.50 -0.06 -12.17
CA ILE A 123 -4.37 0.98 -12.73
C ILE A 123 -4.88 1.95 -11.67
N GLU A 124 -4.89 1.55 -10.41
CA GLU A 124 -5.43 2.37 -9.32
C GLU A 124 -4.78 2.01 -7.98
N ILE A 125 -4.48 3.05 -7.19
CA ILE A 125 -4.12 2.94 -5.77
C ILE A 125 -5.09 3.82 -4.99
N LYS A 126 -5.71 3.26 -3.95
CA LYS A 126 -6.57 3.99 -3.02
C LYS A 126 -5.90 4.15 -1.67
N TYR A 127 -6.34 5.17 -0.97
CA TYR A 127 -5.86 5.54 0.35
C TYR A 127 -7.04 5.51 1.34
N ASN A 128 -6.77 5.18 2.59
CA ASN A 128 -7.75 5.31 3.66
C ASN A 128 -7.83 6.78 4.15
N GLU A 129 -8.72 7.02 5.12
CA GLU A 129 -8.95 8.37 5.68
C GLU A 129 -7.71 9.02 6.30
N VAL A 130 -6.74 8.22 6.76
CA VAL A 130 -5.47 8.72 7.33
C VAL A 130 -4.37 8.88 6.28
N GLY A 131 -4.70 8.70 5.00
CA GLY A 131 -3.77 8.89 3.88
C GLY A 131 -2.82 7.73 3.64
N LYS A 132 -3.01 6.55 4.27
CA LYS A 132 -2.22 5.35 4.01
C LYS A 132 -2.78 4.60 2.82
N VAL A 133 -1.90 4.03 1.99
CA VAL A 133 -2.32 3.09 0.93
C VAL A 133 -3.17 1.98 1.56
N SER A 134 -4.36 1.76 1.02
CA SER A 134 -5.34 0.80 1.52
C SER A 134 -5.76 -0.22 0.48
N LYS A 135 -5.65 0.11 -0.82
CA LYS A 135 -6.00 -0.81 -1.90
C LYS A 135 -5.14 -0.60 -3.14
N LEU A 136 -4.69 -1.69 -3.75
CA LEU A 136 -4.09 -1.69 -5.07
C LEU A 136 -5.00 -2.45 -6.05
N ILE A 137 -5.13 -1.95 -7.27
CA ILE A 137 -5.86 -2.64 -8.35
C ILE A 137 -4.91 -2.85 -9.52
N PHE A 138 -4.72 -4.11 -9.86
CA PHE A 138 -3.98 -4.54 -11.04
C PHE A 138 -4.94 -5.03 -12.11
N GLU A 139 -4.59 -4.82 -13.38
CA GLU A 139 -5.33 -5.30 -14.53
C GLU A 139 -4.38 -6.05 -15.47
N GLU A 140 -4.82 -7.22 -15.94
CA GLU A 140 -4.14 -7.99 -16.97
C GLU A 140 -4.02 -7.17 -18.27
N ILE A 141 -2.82 -7.14 -18.84
CA ILE A 141 -2.53 -6.50 -20.12
C ILE A 141 -2.39 -7.61 -21.16
N GLU A 142 -3.03 -7.43 -22.31
CA GLU A 142 -2.76 -8.28 -23.47
C GLU A 142 -1.45 -7.81 -24.08
N GLU A 143 -0.53 -8.74 -24.36
CA GLU A 143 0.67 -8.44 -25.12
C GLU A 143 0.23 -7.92 -26.50
N ILE A 144 0.42 -6.63 -26.76
CA ILE A 144 0.30 -6.12 -28.13
C ILE A 144 1.53 -6.68 -28.82
N ALA A 145 1.34 -7.71 -29.64
CA ALA A 145 2.33 -8.07 -30.64
C ALA A 145 2.53 -6.83 -31.52
N GLU A 146 3.59 -6.05 -31.24
CA GLU A 146 4.08 -5.09 -32.20
C GLU A 146 4.36 -5.88 -33.47
N GLU A 147 3.50 -5.69 -34.48
CA GLU A 147 3.79 -6.10 -35.84
C GLU A 147 5.17 -5.57 -36.17
N LYS A 148 6.15 -6.48 -36.19
CA LYS A 148 7.39 -6.30 -36.93
C LYS A 148 6.98 -6.21 -38.40
N ASN A 149 6.49 -5.05 -38.80
CA ASN A 149 6.46 -4.59 -40.18
C ASN A 149 7.93 -4.41 -40.58
N ASN A 150 8.56 -5.56 -40.88
CA ASN A 150 9.85 -5.65 -41.50
C ASN A 150 9.77 -4.86 -42.81
N THR A 151 10.66 -3.86 -42.87
CA THR A 151 10.99 -3.05 -44.03
C THR A 151 11.63 -3.92 -45.12
#